data_AF-A0A1G4IEF5-F1
#
_entry.id   AF-A0A1G4IEF5-F1
#
_cell.length_a   1.000
_cell.length_b   1.000
_cell.length_c   1.000
_cell.angle_alpha   90.00
_cell.angle_beta   90.00
_cell.angle_gamma   90.00
#
_symmetry.space_group_name_H-M   'P 1'
#
loop_
_entity.id
_entity.type
_entity.pdbx_description
1 polymer ?
#
loop_
_entity_poly.entity_id
_entity_poly.type
_entity_poly.pdbx_seq_one_letter_code
_entity_poly.pdbx_strand_id
1 'polypeptide(L)'
;MTSHCAVKNQLAATEPCGTEGDAAAATIGDSGKSKKVSKFWKVVEAKCSGLTGTTLGHTTPAALATAREAIFRHLGTNYEAAAQPDQTGLVLKRSNFLGYHILGTTAADCDSSAAMNSAAKGICIDYTALL
;
A
#
# COMPACT_ATOMS: atom_id res chain seq x y z
N MET A 1 -0.71 3.31 12.04
CA MET A 1 0.17 3.25 10.85
C MET A 1 0.23 1.82 10.34
N THR A 2 -0.65 1.48 9.42
CA THR A 2 -0.53 0.31 8.54
C THR A 2 0.35 0.76 7.38
N SER A 3 1.50 0.12 7.20
CA SER A 3 2.34 0.38 6.04
C SER A 3 1.65 -0.16 4.78
N HIS A 4 1.73 0.57 3.68
CA HIS A 4 1.29 0.18 2.32
C HIS A 4 1.91 -1.13 1.79
N CYS A 5 2.68 -1.82 2.62
CA CYS A 5 3.49 -2.96 2.28
C CYS A 5 3.22 -4.16 3.21
N ALA A 6 2.19 -4.14 4.07
CA ALA A 6 1.96 -5.21 5.04
C ALA A 6 0.54 -5.77 5.00
N VAL A 7 0.40 -7.09 5.19
CA VAL A 7 -0.87 -7.83 5.21
C VAL A 7 -1.23 -8.31 6.61
N LYS A 8 -2.51 -8.31 6.97
CA LYS A 8 -2.95 -8.69 8.32
C LYS A 8 -2.87 -10.21 8.55
N ASN A 9 -3.07 -11.03 7.51
CA ASN A 9 -3.14 -12.50 7.59
C ASN A 9 -2.55 -13.17 6.32
N GLN A 10 -1.97 -14.37 6.47
CA GLN A 10 -1.24 -15.14 5.44
C GLN A 10 -2.10 -15.83 4.35
N LEU A 11 -3.31 -15.37 4.07
CA LEU A 11 -4.11 -15.98 3.01
C LEU A 11 -3.60 -15.48 1.65
N ALA A 12 -2.73 -16.31 1.06
CA ALA A 12 -1.95 -16.10 -0.17
C ALA A 12 -0.79 -15.09 -0.01
N ALA A 13 0.44 -15.62 0.02
CA ALA A 13 1.69 -14.87 -0.07
C ALA A 13 1.80 -14.21 -1.45
N THR A 14 1.11 -13.08 -1.63
CA THR A 14 1.47 -12.10 -2.64
C THR A 14 2.28 -11.04 -1.91
N GLU A 15 3.43 -10.70 -2.48
CA GLU A 15 4.49 -9.97 -1.78
C GLU A 15 4.34 -8.47 -2.03
N PRO A 16 3.75 -7.72 -1.09
CA PRO A 16 3.55 -6.29 -1.28
C PRO A 16 4.90 -5.56 -1.31
N CYS A 17 5.00 -4.53 -2.15
CA CYS A 17 6.20 -3.69 -2.28
C CYS A 17 7.48 -4.43 -2.67
N GLY A 18 7.37 -5.49 -3.48
CA GLY A 18 8.55 -6.21 -3.99
C GLY A 18 9.31 -6.94 -2.89
N THR A 19 8.62 -7.39 -1.83
CA THR A 19 9.19 -8.23 -0.77
C THR A 19 9.42 -9.67 -1.22
N GLU A 20 9.93 -9.81 -2.44
CA GLU A 20 10.59 -10.96 -3.07
C GLU A 20 11.15 -12.01 -2.09
N GLY A 21 10.43 -13.05 -1.65
CA GLY A 21 10.91 -14.06 -0.69
C GLY A 21 10.78 -13.73 0.80
N ASP A 22 10.13 -12.63 1.17
CA ASP A 22 9.98 -12.12 2.54
C ASP A 22 8.50 -12.03 2.99
N ALA A 23 7.57 -12.73 2.32
CA ALA A 23 6.12 -12.68 2.61
C ALA A 23 5.75 -12.89 4.09
N ALA A 24 6.50 -13.72 4.83
CA ALA A 24 6.29 -13.94 6.26
C ALA A 24 6.59 -12.68 7.11
N ALA A 25 7.58 -11.88 6.71
CA ALA A 25 7.88 -10.62 7.38
C ALA A 25 6.80 -9.56 7.13
N ALA A 26 6.17 -9.58 5.94
CA ALA A 26 5.07 -8.68 5.59
C ALA A 26 3.75 -8.98 6.34
N THR A 27 3.65 -10.13 7.02
CA THR A 27 2.45 -10.49 7.79
C THR A 27 2.46 -9.87 9.19
N ILE A 28 1.57 -8.90 9.40
CA ILE A 28 1.46 -8.15 10.66
C ILE A 28 0.03 -8.32 11.22
N GLY A 29 -0.15 -9.39 11.99
CA GLY A 29 -1.35 -9.59 12.81
C GLY A 29 -1.35 -8.75 14.10
N ASP A 30 -2.41 -8.91 14.90
CA ASP A 30 -2.61 -8.12 16.12
C ASP A 30 -1.62 -8.49 17.25
N SER A 31 -1.14 -9.74 17.28
CA SER A 31 -0.15 -10.20 18.26
C SER A 31 1.27 -9.74 17.94
N GLY A 32 1.93 -9.11 18.92
CA GLY A 32 3.33 -8.65 18.79
C GLY A 32 3.53 -7.60 17.69
N LYS A 33 2.46 -6.89 17.31
CA LYS A 33 2.40 -5.97 16.17
C LYS A 33 3.60 -5.03 16.08
N SER A 34 3.95 -4.34 17.16
CA SER A 34 5.07 -3.38 17.15
C SER A 34 6.42 -4.01 16.79
N LYS A 35 6.71 -5.22 17.30
CA LYS A 35 7.95 -5.94 16.97
C LYS A 35 7.95 -6.40 15.52
N LYS A 36 6.80 -6.90 15.02
CA LYS A 36 6.65 -7.32 13.63
C LYS A 36 6.78 -6.16 12.65
N VAL A 37 6.15 -5.02 12.94
CA VAL A 37 6.30 -3.77 12.16
C VAL A 37 7.77 -3.35 12.10
N SER A 38 8.47 -3.32 13.24
CA SER A 38 9.88 -2.93 13.26
C SER A 38 10.77 -3.89 12.45
N LYS A 39 10.53 -5.21 12.57
CA LYS A 39 11.26 -6.21 11.78
C LYS A 39 10.98 -6.06 10.29
N PHE A 40 9.72 -5.86 9.92
CA PHE A 40 9.32 -5.69 8.54
C PHE A 40 9.87 -4.41 7.92
N TRP A 41 9.88 -3.31 8.67
CA TRP A 41 10.48 -2.04 8.22
C TRP A 41 11.93 -2.22 7.78
N LYS A 42 12.73 -3.01 8.51
CA LYS A 42 14.13 -3.30 8.13
C LYS A 42 14.25 -4.04 6.81
N VAL A 43 13.29 -4.92 6.48
CA VAL A 43 13.25 -5.60 5.18
C VAL A 43 12.97 -4.59 4.08
N VAL A 44 11.95 -3.74 4.27
CA VAL A 44 11.59 -2.70 3.30
C VAL A 44 12.76 -1.73 3.09
N GLU A 45 13.39 -1.27 4.17
CA GLU A 45 14.55 -0.37 4.13
C GLU A 45 15.73 -0.98 3.36
N ALA A 46 16.03 -2.26 3.58
CA ALA A 46 17.08 -2.97 2.85
C ALA A 46 16.76 -3.13 1.35
N LYS A 47 15.50 -3.35 0.98
CA LYS A 47 15.08 -3.41 -0.42
C LYS A 47 15.15 -2.01 -1.06
N CYS A 48 14.73 -0.97 -0.33
CA CYS A 48 14.81 0.42 -0.79
C CYS A 48 16.25 0.87 -1.04
N SER A 49 17.21 0.49 -0.18
CA SER A 49 18.62 0.85 -0.38
C SER A 49 19.27 0.16 -1.58
N GLY A 50 18.70 -0.96 -2.05
CA GLY A 50 19.10 -1.64 -3.27
C GLY A 50 18.57 -1.01 -4.58
N LEU A 51 17.63 -0.06 -4.49
CA LEU A 51 17.10 0.62 -5.67
C LEU A 51 18.11 1.65 -6.20
N THR A 52 18.73 1.36 -7.34
CA THR A 52 19.66 2.26 -8.03
C THR A 52 18.89 3.42 -8.68
N GLY A 53 19.42 4.65 -8.61
CA GLY A 53 18.77 5.87 -9.12
C GLY A 53 18.02 6.71 -8.09
N THR A 54 17.99 6.27 -6.82
CA THR A 54 17.46 7.06 -5.68
C THR A 54 18.54 7.91 -5.01
N THR A 55 19.56 8.34 -5.74
CA THR A 55 20.51 9.33 -5.23
C THR A 55 19.70 10.55 -4.86
N LEU A 56 19.56 10.78 -3.55
CA LEU A 56 19.03 12.01 -2.99
C LEU A 56 19.95 13.13 -3.48
N GLY A 57 19.68 13.64 -4.69
CA GLY A 57 20.17 14.94 -5.09
C GLY A 57 19.80 15.91 -3.99
N HIS A 58 20.66 16.90 -3.75
CA HIS A 58 20.52 17.90 -2.69
C HIS A 58 19.06 18.14 -2.31
N THR A 59 18.75 17.96 -1.02
CA THR A 59 17.42 18.13 -0.43
C THR A 59 17.01 19.60 -0.50
N THR A 60 16.70 20.07 -1.70
CA THR A 60 16.18 21.41 -1.94
C THR A 60 14.67 21.40 -1.68
N PRO A 61 14.08 22.55 -1.32
CA PRO A 61 12.62 22.67 -1.23
C PRO A 61 11.89 22.20 -2.50
N ALA A 62 12.47 22.47 -3.68
CA ALA A 62 11.92 22.04 -4.97
C ALA A 62 11.96 20.51 -5.15
N ALA A 63 13.04 19.85 -4.73
CA ALA A 63 13.14 18.39 -4.76
C ALA A 63 12.11 17.73 -3.82
N LEU A 64 11.89 18.29 -2.63
CA LEU A 64 10.88 17.82 -1.69
C LEU A 64 9.45 18.00 -2.23
N ALA A 65 9.17 19.15 -2.86
CA ALA A 65 7.88 19.39 -3.50
C ALA A 65 7.62 18.39 -4.64
N THR A 66 8.63 18.15 -5.49
CA THR A 66 8.56 17.17 -6.58
C THR A 66 8.31 15.76 -6.06
N ALA A 67 9.04 15.35 -5.01
CA ALA A 67 8.85 14.03 -4.40
C ALA A 67 7.44 13.88 -3.80
N ARG A 68 6.92 14.93 -3.14
CA ARG A 68 5.56 14.95 -2.63
C ARG A 68 4.53 14.81 -3.75
N GLU A 69 4.66 15.57 -4.83
CA GLU A 69 3.78 15.46 -5.99
C GLU A 69 3.83 14.06 -6.62
N ALA A 70 5.03 13.49 -6.75
CA ALA A 70 5.21 12.15 -7.29
C ALA A 70 4.42 11.12 -6.48
N ILE A 71 4.43 11.21 -5.14
CA ILE A 71 3.62 10.33 -4.28
C ILE A 71 2.12 10.50 -4.57
N PHE A 72 1.62 11.73 -4.61
CA PHE A 72 0.18 11.96 -4.78
C PHE A 72 -0.34 11.70 -6.20
N ARG A 73 0.52 11.74 -7.22
CA ARG A 73 0.16 11.34 -8.59
C ARG A 73 -0.25 9.87 -8.70
N HIS A 74 0.16 9.04 -7.74
CA HIS A 74 -0.19 7.62 -7.71
C HIS A 74 -1.52 7.33 -6.99
N LEU A 75 -2.18 8.34 -6.43
CA LEU A 75 -3.49 8.13 -5.79
C LEU A 75 -4.51 7.52 -6.77
N GLY A 76 -5.20 6.49 -6.32
CA GLY A 76 -6.24 5.78 -7.06
C GLY A 76 -5.77 5.01 -8.30
N THR A 77 -4.45 4.96 -8.55
CA THR A 77 -3.90 4.35 -9.77
C THR A 77 -3.61 2.85 -9.64
N ASN A 78 -3.33 2.38 -8.43
CA ASN A 78 -2.93 0.99 -8.19
C ASN A 78 -4.13 0.15 -7.75
N TYR A 79 -4.89 -0.38 -8.70
CA TYR A 79 -6.07 -1.19 -8.41
C TYR A 79 -6.27 -2.35 -9.38
N GLU A 80 -7.02 -3.35 -8.92
CA GLU A 80 -7.54 -4.45 -9.72
C GLU A 80 -9.07 -4.46 -9.66
N ALA A 81 -9.75 -4.73 -10.76
CA ALA A 81 -11.21 -4.81 -10.79
C ALA A 81 -11.70 -6.26 -10.65
N ALA A 82 -12.55 -6.53 -9.67
CA ALA A 82 -13.32 -7.78 -9.66
C ALA A 82 -14.34 -7.81 -10.82
N ALA A 83 -14.96 -8.97 -11.07
CA ALA A 83 -15.80 -9.21 -12.26
C ALA A 83 -16.93 -8.20 -12.51
N GLN A 84 -17.47 -7.54 -11.47
CA GLN A 84 -18.48 -6.48 -11.58
C GLN A 84 -18.32 -5.43 -10.46
N PRO A 85 -17.51 -4.39 -10.66
CA PRO A 85 -17.30 -3.36 -9.64
C PRO A 85 -18.40 -2.28 -9.68
N ASP A 86 -18.89 -1.83 -8.52
CA ASP A 86 -19.86 -0.71 -8.40
C ASP A 86 -19.16 0.64 -8.56
N GLN A 87 -19.20 1.18 -9.78
CA GLN A 87 -18.53 2.44 -10.10
C GLN A 87 -19.05 3.64 -9.28
N THR A 88 -20.24 3.58 -8.70
CA THR A 88 -20.88 4.73 -8.04
C THR A 88 -20.21 5.08 -6.69
N GLY A 89 -19.97 4.08 -5.84
CA GLY A 89 -19.22 4.24 -4.59
C GLY A 89 -17.70 4.27 -4.78
N LEU A 90 -17.22 3.74 -5.91
CA LEU A 90 -15.80 3.57 -6.20
C LEU A 90 -15.12 4.85 -6.69
N VAL A 91 -15.79 5.72 -7.44
CA VAL A 91 -15.14 6.88 -8.10
C VAL A 91 -14.54 7.87 -7.09
N LEU A 92 -15.26 8.19 -6.00
CA LEU A 92 -14.78 9.20 -5.05
C LEU A 92 -13.77 8.65 -4.04
N LYS A 93 -13.96 7.39 -3.60
CA LYS A 93 -13.13 6.80 -2.55
C LYS A 93 -11.80 6.27 -3.11
N ARG A 94 -11.83 5.70 -4.32
CA ARG A 94 -10.62 5.21 -5.02
C ARG A 94 -9.61 6.32 -5.25
N SER A 95 -10.05 7.50 -5.68
CA SER A 95 -9.14 8.61 -6.00
C SER A 95 -8.32 9.09 -4.82
N ASN A 96 -8.67 8.68 -3.59
CA ASN A 96 -7.99 9.09 -2.37
C ASN A 96 -7.10 7.98 -1.79
N PHE A 97 -7.01 6.82 -2.44
CA PHE A 97 -6.21 5.71 -1.94
C PHE A 97 -4.80 5.76 -2.50
N LEU A 98 -3.80 5.75 -1.63
CA LEU A 98 -2.43 5.43 -2.01
C LEU A 98 -2.22 3.93 -1.77
N GLY A 99 -1.69 3.18 -2.73
CA GLY A 99 -1.45 1.72 -2.60
C GLY A 99 -2.46 0.82 -3.31
N TYR A 100 -2.21 -0.49 -3.25
CA TYR A 100 -2.97 -1.50 -3.98
C TYR A 100 -4.32 -1.79 -3.33
N HIS A 101 -5.36 -1.96 -4.14
CA HIS A 101 -6.68 -2.35 -3.67
C HIS A 101 -7.50 -3.03 -4.78
N ILE A 102 -8.42 -3.90 -4.39
CA ILE A 102 -9.31 -4.62 -5.31
C ILE A 102 -10.71 -3.99 -5.27
N LEU A 103 -11.17 -3.50 -6.41
CA LEU A 103 -12.51 -2.94 -6.57
C LEU A 103 -13.55 -4.06 -6.54
N GLY A 104 -14.58 -3.91 -5.72
CA GLY A 104 -15.71 -4.83 -5.62
C GLY A 104 -17.05 -4.17 -5.94
N THR A 105 -18.13 -4.88 -5.64
CA THR A 105 -19.51 -4.32 -5.67
C THR A 105 -19.75 -3.30 -4.56
N THR A 106 -18.84 -3.21 -3.59
CA THR A 106 -18.78 -2.15 -2.59
C THR A 106 -17.49 -1.37 -2.74
N ALA A 107 -17.47 -0.12 -2.26
CA ALA A 107 -16.25 0.66 -2.20
C ALA A 107 -15.17 -0.10 -1.41
N ALA A 108 -13.94 -0.12 -1.94
CA ALA A 108 -12.83 -0.75 -1.25
C ALA A 108 -12.52 -0.03 0.07
N ASP A 109 -11.97 -0.77 1.02
CA ASP A 109 -11.38 -0.26 2.25
C ASP A 109 -9.89 -0.59 2.28
N CYS A 110 -9.12 0.26 2.97
CA CYS A 110 -7.73 -0.03 3.32
C CYS A 110 -7.65 -1.04 4.47
N ASP A 111 -8.22 -2.21 4.20
CA ASP A 111 -8.17 -3.39 5.05
C ASP A 111 -7.20 -4.39 4.42
N SER A 112 -6.06 -4.56 5.09
CA SER A 112 -4.99 -5.44 4.63
C SER A 112 -5.26 -6.93 4.90
N SER A 113 -6.44 -7.27 5.43
CA SER A 113 -6.89 -8.66 5.49
C SER A 113 -7.36 -9.11 4.11
N ALA A 114 -6.79 -10.19 3.60
CA ALA A 114 -7.18 -10.76 2.30
C ALA A 114 -7.09 -9.73 1.13
N ALA A 115 -6.21 -8.73 1.27
CA ALA A 115 -6.19 -7.55 0.41
C ALA A 115 -5.78 -7.79 -1.05
N MET A 116 -5.27 -8.98 -1.35
CA MET A 116 -4.77 -9.37 -2.68
C MET A 116 -5.64 -10.47 -3.33
N ASN A 117 -6.70 -10.91 -2.66
CA ASN A 117 -7.54 -11.99 -3.15
C ASN A 117 -9.05 -11.76 -2.90
N SER A 118 -9.40 -10.68 -2.20
CA SER A 118 -10.77 -10.34 -1.87
C SER A 118 -11.15 -8.98 -2.42
N ALA A 119 -12.32 -8.93 -3.08
CA ALA A 119 -12.91 -7.69 -3.51
C ALA A 119 -13.18 -6.74 -2.33
N ALA A 120 -13.11 -5.44 -2.59
CA ALA A 120 -13.27 -4.36 -1.62
C ALA A 120 -12.22 -4.32 -0.48
N LYS A 121 -11.06 -4.94 -0.68
CA LYS A 121 -9.93 -4.93 0.27
C LYS A 121 -8.68 -4.34 -0.37
N GLY A 122 -7.70 -3.95 0.44
CA GLY A 122 -6.51 -3.28 -0.07
C GLY A 122 -5.42 -3.02 0.96
N ILE A 123 -4.19 -2.99 0.48
CA ILE A 123 -3.02 -2.54 1.22
C ILE A 123 -2.79 -1.07 0.83
N CYS A 124 -3.57 -0.19 1.45
CA CYS A 124 -3.58 1.23 1.11
C CYS A 124 -3.58 2.15 2.33
N ILE A 125 -3.36 3.44 2.10
CA ILE A 125 -3.72 4.51 3.02
C ILE A 125 -4.89 5.28 2.39
N ASP A 126 -5.93 5.45 3.20
CA ASP A 126 -7.12 6.24 2.86
C ASP A 126 -6.90 7.71 3.23
N TYR A 127 -6.81 8.58 2.22
CA TYR A 127 -6.71 10.03 2.40
C TYR A 127 -8.06 10.75 2.35
N THR A 128 -9.20 10.04 2.34
CA THR A 128 -10.53 10.66 2.21
C THR A 128 -10.87 11.64 3.32
N ALA A 129 -10.34 11.46 4.53
CA ALA A 129 -10.54 12.42 5.63
C ALA A 129 -9.64 13.68 5.54
N LEU A 130 -8.70 13.69 4.59
CA LEU A 130 -7.66 14.72 4.45
C LEU A 130 -7.79 15.54 3.15
N LEU A 131 -8.68 15.15 2.23
CA LEU A 131 -8.93 15.74 0.92
C LEU A 131 -10.42 16.07 0.77
#